data_AF-X0WGS5-F1
#
_entry.id   AF-X0WGS5-F1
#
_cell.length_a   1.000
_cell.length_b   1.000
_cell.length_c   1.000
_cell.angle_alpha   90.00
_cell.angle_beta   90.00
_cell.angle_gamma   90.00
#
_symmetry.space_group_name_H-M   'P 1'
#
loop_
_entity.id
_entity.type
_entity.pdbx_description
1 polymer ?
#
loop_
_entity_poly.entity_id
_entity_poly.type
_entity_poly.pdbx_seq_one_letter_code
_entity_poly.pdbx_strand_id
1 'polypeptide(L)'
;QANIDALNKVMEKKIECIDNIEGLLHTLEALGPKIYSKDLMQLNKNSSLHHDGKLAFTAHWDFIEKLARRNDIKIVIFENLSKLLKSIELEKEIDFVKANEERKVLIDELSKTLPKRELEKLVLESLSFKMGKISQAEFHQYLIRLSEDIKLSPIPYSNLIKFTRYITIYEDIDLIALFSEVGEFEDYIREKIFRNDKERTLYNLTRTARTIKKLFEISLSNTDYDFIISKKKYFDRALLSEFIKKNYLKYKGRIPA
;
A
#
# COMPACT_ATOMS: atom_id res chain seq x y z
N GLN A 1 -12.08 -42.40 -22.88
CA GLN A 1 -11.26 -41.97 -24.03
C GLN A 1 -11.66 -40.58 -24.53
N ALA A 2 -12.89 -40.36 -25.04
CA ALA A 2 -13.33 -39.07 -25.60
C ALA A 2 -13.13 -37.85 -24.67
N ASN A 3 -13.35 -37.99 -23.36
CA ASN A 3 -13.16 -36.90 -22.38
C ASN A 3 -11.68 -36.55 -22.16
N ILE A 4 -10.77 -37.52 -22.27
CA ILE A 4 -9.32 -37.30 -22.13
C ILE A 4 -8.79 -36.61 -23.38
N ASP A 5 -9.25 -37.03 -24.56
CA ASP A 5 -8.85 -36.40 -25.83
C ASP A 5 -9.38 -34.95 -25.94
N ALA A 6 -10.58 -34.69 -25.43
CA ALA A 6 -11.14 -33.34 -25.32
C ALA A 6 -10.34 -32.48 -24.33
N LEU A 7 -9.96 -33.03 -23.17
CA LEU A 7 -9.15 -32.35 -22.17
C LEU A 7 -7.76 -32.00 -22.73
N ASN A 8 -7.10 -32.94 -23.42
CA ASN A 8 -5.79 -32.71 -24.04
C ASN A 8 -5.83 -31.58 -25.07
N LYS A 9 -6.85 -31.54 -25.93
CA LYS A 9 -7.02 -30.45 -26.91
C LYS A 9 -7.25 -29.09 -26.24
N VAL A 10 -7.95 -29.04 -25.11
CA VAL A 10 -8.14 -27.81 -24.34
C VAL A 10 -6.82 -27.36 -23.70
N MET A 11 -6.04 -28.30 -23.18
CA MET A 11 -4.73 -28.03 -22.59
C MET A 11 -3.71 -27.52 -23.62
N GLU A 12 -3.65 -28.14 -24.80
CA GLU A 12 -2.79 -27.68 -25.90
C GLU A 12 -3.12 -26.24 -26.32
N LYS A 13 -4.41 -25.92 -26.50
CA LYS A 13 -4.84 -24.56 -26.82
C LYS A 13 -4.55 -23.56 -25.70
N LYS A 14 -4.64 -23.99 -24.43
CA LYS A 14 -4.28 -23.14 -23.28
C LYS A 14 -2.79 -22.78 -23.33
N ILE A 15 -1.91 -23.75 -23.59
CA ILE A 15 -0.46 -23.52 -23.70
C ILE A 15 -0.17 -22.56 -24.85
N GLU A 16 -0.72 -22.83 -26.05
CA GLU A 16 -0.54 -21.97 -27.21
C GLU A 16 -1.01 -20.52 -26.94
N CYS A 17 -2.14 -20.34 -26.26
CA CYS A 17 -2.62 -19.02 -25.85
C CYS A 17 -1.65 -18.32 -24.90
N ILE A 18 -1.12 -19.02 -23.89
CA ILE A 18 -0.17 -18.47 -22.93
C ILE A 18 1.11 -18.04 -23.66
N ASP A 19 1.67 -18.87 -24.52
CA ASP A 19 2.89 -18.57 -25.29
C ASP A 19 2.71 -17.31 -26.17
N ASN A 20 1.55 -17.19 -26.83
CA ASN A 20 1.21 -16.01 -27.62
C ASN A 20 1.07 -14.74 -26.77
N ILE A 21 0.50 -14.85 -25.56
CA ILE A 21 0.38 -13.74 -24.63
C ILE A 21 1.75 -13.33 -24.09
N GLU A 22 2.65 -14.27 -23.85
CA GLU A 22 4.03 -13.99 -23.44
C GLU A 22 4.81 -13.26 -24.53
N GLY A 23 4.72 -13.71 -25.79
CA GLY A 23 5.31 -13.00 -26.93
C GLY A 23 4.77 -11.56 -27.07
N LEU A 24 3.47 -11.38 -26.85
CA LEU A 24 2.83 -10.06 -26.80
C LEU A 24 3.38 -9.20 -25.65
N LEU A 25 3.51 -9.76 -24.44
CA LEU A 25 4.05 -9.07 -23.28
C LEU A 25 5.49 -8.62 -23.54
N HIS A 26 6.35 -9.49 -24.07
CA HIS A 26 7.71 -9.15 -24.45
C HIS A 26 7.75 -7.99 -25.45
N THR A 27 6.87 -8.00 -26.45
CA THR A 27 6.76 -6.92 -27.44
C THR A 27 6.38 -5.59 -26.78
N LEU A 28 5.38 -5.58 -25.90
CA LEU A 28 4.93 -4.37 -25.21
C LEU A 28 5.99 -3.86 -24.23
N GLU A 29 6.63 -4.75 -23.48
CA GLU A 29 7.68 -4.39 -22.52
C GLU A 29 8.93 -3.82 -23.23
N ALA A 30 9.28 -4.33 -24.40
CA ALA A 30 10.36 -3.79 -25.22
C ALA A 30 10.09 -2.35 -25.73
N LEU A 31 8.82 -1.95 -25.83
CA LEU A 31 8.45 -0.56 -26.12
C LEU A 31 8.60 0.36 -24.90
N GLY A 32 8.60 -0.20 -23.68
CA GLY A 32 8.68 0.54 -22.42
C GLY A 32 9.83 1.56 -22.38
N PRO A 33 11.09 1.16 -22.59
CA PRO A 33 12.24 2.08 -22.59
C PRO A 33 12.20 3.19 -23.65
N LYS A 34 11.32 3.09 -24.66
CA LYS A 34 11.19 4.06 -25.75
C LYS A 34 10.01 5.01 -25.58
N ILE A 35 9.00 4.58 -24.82
CA ILE A 35 7.74 5.31 -24.65
C ILE A 35 7.65 5.92 -23.25
N TYR A 36 8.03 5.18 -22.21
CA TYR A 36 7.90 5.62 -20.83
C TYR A 36 8.98 6.63 -20.43
N SER A 37 8.57 7.58 -19.60
CA SER A 37 9.48 8.37 -18.78
C SER A 37 10.30 7.50 -17.82
N LYS A 38 11.45 8.04 -17.36
CA LYS A 38 12.28 7.39 -16.34
C LYS A 38 11.49 7.08 -15.07
N ASP A 39 10.66 8.02 -14.63
CA ASP A 39 9.84 7.90 -13.42
C ASP A 39 8.81 6.77 -13.55
N LEU A 40 8.13 6.69 -14.70
CA LEU A 40 7.15 5.63 -14.95
C LEU A 40 7.80 4.24 -15.08
N MET A 41 8.99 4.16 -15.69
CA MET A 41 9.77 2.92 -15.70
C MET A 41 10.16 2.47 -14.29
N GLN A 42 10.64 3.40 -13.47
CA GLN A 42 11.02 3.11 -12.09
C GLN A 42 9.82 2.70 -11.25
N LEU A 43 8.68 3.38 -11.39
CA LEU A 43 7.43 3.03 -10.74
C LEU A 43 7.01 1.62 -11.12
N ASN A 44 6.92 1.30 -12.42
CA ASN A 44 6.54 -0.04 -12.87
C ASN A 44 7.47 -1.14 -12.35
N LYS A 45 8.79 -0.88 -12.29
CA LYS A 45 9.76 -1.82 -11.72
C LYS A 45 9.56 -2.00 -10.22
N ASN A 46 9.36 -0.89 -9.49
CA ASN A 46 9.16 -0.89 -8.05
C ASN A 46 7.89 -1.66 -7.66
N SER A 47 6.78 -1.41 -8.35
CA SER A 47 5.51 -2.13 -8.17
C SER A 47 5.64 -3.63 -8.46
N SER A 48 6.35 -4.00 -9.53
CA SER A 48 6.58 -5.41 -9.87
C SER A 48 7.39 -6.13 -8.80
N LEU A 49 8.46 -5.50 -8.29
CA LEU A 49 9.29 -6.11 -7.25
C LEU A 49 8.54 -6.27 -5.92
N HIS A 50 7.69 -5.31 -5.57
CA HIS A 50 6.84 -5.41 -4.38
C HIS A 50 5.79 -6.52 -4.53
N HIS A 51 5.12 -6.59 -5.68
CA HIS A 51 4.14 -7.64 -5.98
C HIS A 51 4.76 -9.04 -5.96
N ASP A 52 5.98 -9.19 -6.47
CA ASP A 52 6.75 -10.44 -6.45
C ASP A 52 7.30 -10.81 -5.04
N GLY A 53 7.08 -9.98 -4.02
CA GLY A 53 7.64 -10.16 -2.68
C GLY A 53 9.16 -9.94 -2.58
N LYS A 54 9.78 -9.38 -3.63
CA LYS A 54 11.23 -9.09 -3.72
C LYS A 54 11.60 -7.73 -3.13
N LEU A 55 10.61 -6.89 -2.80
CA LEU A 55 10.79 -5.57 -2.21
C LEU A 55 9.92 -5.45 -0.97
N ALA A 56 10.51 -5.09 0.16
CA ALA A 56 9.78 -4.86 1.40
C ALA A 56 8.84 -3.64 1.27
N PHE A 57 7.72 -3.68 1.98
CA PHE A 57 6.73 -2.60 2.00
C PHE A 57 7.36 -1.23 2.29
N THR A 58 8.25 -1.13 3.28
CA THR A 58 8.90 0.13 3.64
C THR A 58 9.74 0.71 2.51
N ALA A 59 10.44 -0.14 1.75
CA ALA A 59 11.26 0.28 0.61
C ALA A 59 10.40 0.64 -0.63
N HIS A 60 9.30 -0.09 -0.84
CA HIS A 60 8.29 0.24 -1.85
C HIS A 60 7.67 1.62 -1.56
N TRP A 61 7.23 1.82 -0.32
CA TRP A 61 6.59 3.04 0.15
C TRP A 61 7.52 4.26 0.07
N ASP A 62 8.75 4.15 0.55
CA ASP A 62 9.74 5.24 0.50
C ASP A 62 10.00 5.73 -0.95
N PHE A 63 9.99 4.80 -1.92
CA PHE A 63 10.08 5.17 -3.33
C PHE A 63 8.83 5.92 -3.81
N ILE A 64 7.63 5.39 -3.53
CA ILE A 64 6.35 6.00 -3.91
C ILE A 64 6.23 7.41 -3.32
N GLU A 65 6.55 7.58 -2.04
CA GLU A 65 6.50 8.87 -1.35
C GLU A 65 7.46 9.89 -1.99
N LYS A 66 8.71 9.49 -2.25
CA LYS A 66 9.70 10.35 -2.94
C LYS A 66 9.22 10.73 -4.33
N LEU A 67 8.60 9.82 -5.06
CA LEU A 67 8.07 10.08 -6.39
C LEU A 67 6.89 11.07 -6.33
N ALA A 68 5.97 10.89 -5.39
CA ALA A 68 4.86 11.79 -5.16
C ALA A 68 5.32 13.21 -4.81
N ARG A 69 6.26 13.35 -3.86
CA ARG A 69 6.84 14.65 -3.46
C ARG A 69 7.50 15.38 -4.63
N ARG A 70 8.27 14.67 -5.47
CA ARG A 70 8.92 15.26 -6.65
C ARG A 70 7.95 15.73 -7.73
N ASN A 71 6.74 15.17 -7.77
CA ASN A 71 5.70 15.51 -8.73
C ASN A 71 4.57 16.37 -8.11
N ASP A 72 4.77 16.92 -6.89
CA ASP A 72 3.79 17.73 -6.15
C ASP A 72 2.42 17.04 -5.96
N ILE A 73 2.42 15.73 -5.73
CA ILE A 73 1.23 14.92 -5.53
C ILE A 73 0.94 14.79 -4.04
N LYS A 74 -0.24 15.27 -3.61
CA LYS A 74 -0.67 15.23 -2.20
C LYS A 74 -1.26 13.88 -1.80
N ILE A 75 -0.85 13.38 -0.63
CA ILE A 75 -1.24 12.08 -0.05
C ILE A 75 -2.56 12.16 0.75
N VAL A 76 -3.01 13.38 1.08
CA VAL A 76 -4.07 13.69 2.05
C VAL A 76 -5.44 13.04 1.73
N ILE A 77 -5.63 12.52 0.53
CA ILE A 77 -6.87 11.84 0.12
C ILE A 77 -7.01 10.40 0.65
N PHE A 78 -5.95 9.81 1.21
CA PHE A 78 -5.93 8.43 1.72
C PHE A 78 -5.82 8.42 3.25
N GLU A 79 -6.87 7.97 3.93
CA GLU A 79 -7.01 8.10 5.39
C GLU A 79 -5.99 7.26 6.16
N ASN A 80 -6.01 5.94 5.95
CA ASN A 80 -5.15 5.00 6.67
C ASN A 80 -3.67 5.22 6.32
N LEU A 81 -3.40 5.59 5.08
CA LEU A 81 -2.07 5.94 4.63
C LEU A 81 -1.56 7.23 5.30
N SER A 82 -2.44 8.22 5.45
CA SER A 82 -2.12 9.44 6.20
C SER A 82 -1.89 9.15 7.69
N LYS A 83 -2.69 8.25 8.30
CA LYS A 83 -2.48 7.79 9.68
C LYS A 83 -1.12 7.12 9.85
N LEU A 84 -0.75 6.20 8.95
CA LEU A 84 0.55 5.51 8.97
C LEU A 84 1.72 6.49 8.84
N LEU A 85 1.65 7.44 7.90
CA LEU A 85 2.68 8.47 7.77
C LEU A 85 2.80 9.30 9.04
N LYS A 86 1.66 9.68 9.62
CA LYS A 86 1.64 10.47 10.84
C LYS A 86 2.20 9.70 12.04
N SER A 87 1.93 8.40 12.15
CA SER A 87 2.49 7.57 13.20
C SER A 87 4.01 7.46 13.07
N ILE A 88 4.54 7.27 11.85
CA ILE A 88 6.00 7.23 11.58
C ILE A 88 6.67 8.56 11.95
N GLU A 89 6.04 9.70 11.68
CA GLU A 89 6.57 11.01 12.10
C GLU A 89 6.61 11.14 13.62
N LEU A 90 5.52 10.79 14.31
CA LEU A 90 5.45 10.84 15.77
C LEU A 90 6.47 9.89 16.42
N GLU A 91 6.64 8.70 15.85
CA GLU A 91 7.59 7.69 16.33
C GLU A 91 9.01 8.24 16.43
N LYS A 92 9.45 9.03 15.44
CA LYS A 92 10.78 9.66 15.41
C LYS A 92 10.99 10.71 16.50
N GLU A 93 9.92 11.26 17.07
CA GLU A 93 9.98 12.31 18.09
C GLU A 93 9.90 11.76 19.52
N ILE A 94 9.75 10.45 19.69
CA ILE A 94 9.54 9.80 20.99
C ILE A 94 10.84 9.21 21.53
N ASP A 95 11.20 9.59 22.74
CA ASP A 95 12.14 8.83 23.56
C ASP A 95 11.37 7.75 24.34
N PHE A 96 11.40 6.51 23.85
CA PHE A 96 10.63 5.40 24.43
C PHE A 96 11.09 5.02 25.85
N VAL A 97 12.37 5.23 26.16
CA VAL A 97 12.90 4.97 27.50
C VAL A 97 12.28 5.99 28.46
N LYS A 98 12.33 7.27 28.10
CA LYS A 98 11.68 8.32 28.89
C LYS A 98 10.18 8.16 28.98
N ALA A 99 9.48 7.82 27.89
CA ALA A 99 8.04 7.59 27.93
C ALA A 99 7.65 6.50 28.96
N ASN A 100 8.46 5.45 29.07
CA ASN A 100 8.24 4.39 30.06
C ASN A 100 8.56 4.83 31.50
N GLU A 101 9.59 5.65 31.70
CA GLU A 101 9.91 6.27 32.99
C GLU A 101 8.79 7.24 33.43
N GLU A 102 8.40 8.15 32.55
CA GLU A 102 7.30 9.10 32.72
C GLU A 102 6.00 8.38 33.08
N ARG A 103 5.70 7.23 32.44
CA ARG A 103 4.53 6.40 32.80
C ARG A 103 4.59 5.88 34.23
N LYS A 104 5.76 5.41 34.68
CA LYS A 104 5.92 4.92 36.06
C LYS A 104 5.74 6.04 37.07
N VAL A 105 6.34 7.20 36.80
CA VAL A 105 6.20 8.41 37.62
C VAL A 105 4.73 8.83 37.68
N LEU A 106 4.04 8.86 36.54
CA LEU A 106 2.64 9.25 36.49
C LEU A 106 1.75 8.31 37.31
N ILE A 107 1.95 7.00 37.18
CA ILE A 107 1.17 6.00 37.96
C ILE A 107 1.43 6.17 39.46
N ASP A 108 2.66 6.46 39.88
CA ASP A 108 3.01 6.70 41.28
C ASP A 108 2.34 7.99 41.81
N GLU A 109 2.36 9.08 41.03
CA GLU A 109 1.67 10.33 41.40
C GLU A 109 0.15 10.16 41.48
N LEU A 110 -0.44 9.47 40.49
CA LEU A 110 -1.87 9.14 40.47
C LEU A 110 -2.23 8.27 41.69
N SER A 111 -1.39 7.31 42.06
CA SER A 111 -1.63 6.42 43.21
C SER A 111 -1.64 7.17 44.55
N LYS A 112 -0.91 8.29 44.65
CA LYS A 112 -0.83 9.13 45.85
C LYS A 112 -1.96 10.16 45.93
N THR A 113 -2.49 10.58 44.79
CA THR A 113 -3.38 11.75 44.69
C THR A 113 -4.84 11.38 44.44
N LEU A 114 -5.10 10.25 43.77
CA LEU A 114 -6.45 9.84 43.44
C LEU A 114 -7.28 9.48 44.68
N PRO A 115 -8.59 9.82 44.69
CA PRO A 115 -9.49 9.31 45.72
C PRO A 115 -9.62 7.79 45.61
N LYS A 116 -9.88 7.13 46.74
CA LYS A 116 -9.93 5.65 46.87
C LYS A 116 -10.68 4.95 45.73
N ARG A 117 -11.86 5.48 45.35
CA ARG A 117 -12.69 4.92 44.28
C ARG A 117 -12.00 4.95 42.91
N GLU A 118 -11.33 6.04 42.57
CA GLU A 118 -10.61 6.15 41.29
C GLU A 118 -9.30 5.36 41.31
N LEU A 119 -8.66 5.23 42.48
CA LEU A 119 -7.51 4.34 42.66
C LEU A 119 -7.88 2.86 42.43
N GLU A 120 -9.01 2.41 42.97
CA GLU A 120 -9.52 1.05 42.73
C GLU A 120 -9.75 0.80 41.22
N LYS A 121 -10.33 1.77 40.50
CA LYS A 121 -10.47 1.68 39.04
C LYS A 121 -9.12 1.64 38.33
N LEU A 122 -8.15 2.49 38.71
CA LEU A 122 -6.80 2.47 38.13
C LEU A 122 -6.13 1.09 38.28
N VAL A 123 -6.31 0.43 39.41
CA VAL A 123 -5.81 -0.94 39.63
C VAL A 123 -6.49 -1.95 38.69
N LEU A 124 -7.81 -1.87 38.53
CA LEU A 124 -8.58 -2.76 37.64
C LEU A 124 -8.22 -2.56 36.17
N GLU A 125 -8.08 -1.30 35.71
CA GLU A 125 -7.63 -0.97 34.36
C GLU A 125 -6.20 -1.45 34.12
N SER A 126 -5.30 -1.28 35.09
CA SER A 126 -3.92 -1.78 35.02
C SER A 126 -3.85 -3.31 34.91
N LEU A 127 -4.73 -4.02 35.62
CA LEU A 127 -4.84 -5.47 35.52
C LEU A 127 -5.38 -5.88 34.14
N SER A 128 -6.43 -5.21 33.66
CA SER A 128 -7.02 -5.46 32.34
C SER A 128 -6.00 -5.24 31.23
N PHE A 129 -5.18 -4.20 31.33
CA PHE A 129 -4.06 -3.93 30.42
C PHE A 129 -3.02 -5.06 30.46
N LYS A 130 -2.57 -5.48 31.64
CA LYS A 130 -1.61 -6.59 31.79
C LYS A 130 -2.15 -7.92 31.26
N MET A 131 -3.46 -8.13 31.35
CA MET A 131 -4.15 -9.30 30.79
C MET A 131 -4.44 -9.19 29.29
N GLY A 132 -4.12 -8.06 28.64
CA GLY A 132 -4.41 -7.82 27.23
C GLY A 132 -5.90 -7.65 26.91
N LYS A 133 -6.73 -7.30 27.91
CA LYS A 133 -8.18 -7.08 27.73
C LYS A 133 -8.50 -5.70 27.15
N ILE A 134 -7.61 -4.74 27.35
CA ILE A 134 -7.69 -3.38 26.80
C ILE A 134 -6.40 -3.10 26.04
N SER A 135 -6.47 -2.24 25.03
CA SER A 135 -5.35 -1.94 24.16
C SER A 135 -4.32 -1.03 24.83
N GLN A 136 -3.15 -0.84 24.18
CA GLN A 136 -2.20 0.15 24.67
C GLN A 136 -2.77 1.56 24.55
N ALA A 137 -3.44 1.90 23.43
CA ALA A 137 -4.04 3.21 23.29
C ALA A 137 -5.08 3.49 24.38
N GLU A 138 -5.99 2.55 24.63
CA GLU A 138 -7.04 2.68 25.65
C GLU A 138 -6.45 2.96 27.04
N PHE A 139 -5.46 2.16 27.46
CA PHE A 139 -4.85 2.30 28.77
C PHE A 139 -4.07 3.62 28.92
N HIS A 140 -3.25 3.99 27.93
CA HIS A 140 -2.45 5.21 28.04
C HIS A 140 -3.33 6.47 27.92
N GLN A 141 -4.37 6.47 27.10
CA GLN A 141 -5.38 7.54 27.08
C GLN A 141 -6.12 7.66 28.42
N TYR A 142 -6.39 6.54 29.09
CA TYR A 142 -6.98 6.55 30.43
C TYR A 142 -6.06 7.23 31.45
N LEU A 143 -4.76 6.92 31.44
CA LEU A 143 -3.78 7.57 32.33
C LEU A 143 -3.68 9.09 32.10
N ILE A 144 -3.68 9.53 30.84
CA ILE A 144 -3.66 10.96 30.51
C ILE A 144 -4.96 11.65 30.95
N ARG A 145 -6.12 11.04 30.76
CA ARG A 145 -7.40 11.60 31.24
C ARG A 145 -7.43 11.74 32.76
N LEU A 146 -6.98 10.73 33.49
CA LEU A 146 -6.88 10.80 34.95
C LEU A 146 -5.96 11.95 35.41
N SER A 147 -4.84 12.17 34.72
CA SER A 147 -3.91 13.24 35.09
C SER A 147 -4.49 14.63 34.81
N GLU A 148 -5.26 14.78 33.74
CA GLU A 148 -6.02 15.99 33.42
C GLU A 148 -7.11 16.28 34.46
N ASP A 149 -7.86 15.26 34.89
CA ASP A 149 -8.94 15.39 35.89
C ASP A 149 -8.42 15.93 37.24
N ILE A 150 -7.22 15.53 37.64
CA ILE A 150 -6.56 16.05 38.85
C ILE A 150 -5.65 17.25 38.58
N LYS A 151 -5.67 17.79 37.36
CA LYS A 151 -4.92 18.99 36.91
C LYS A 151 -3.41 18.89 37.09
N LEU A 152 -2.83 17.70 36.87
CA LEU A 152 -1.38 17.56 36.79
C LEU A 152 -0.83 18.31 35.58
N SER A 153 0.37 18.86 35.73
CA SER A 153 1.07 19.50 34.60
C SER A 153 1.45 18.43 33.57
N PRO A 154 1.19 18.66 32.26
CA PRO A 154 1.57 17.71 31.20
C PRO A 154 3.07 17.77 30.86
N ILE A 155 3.78 18.82 31.29
CA ILE A 155 5.18 19.08 30.90
C ILE A 155 6.12 17.92 31.26
N PRO A 156 6.07 17.32 32.47
CA PRO A 156 6.94 16.19 32.83
C PRO A 156 6.64 14.91 32.03
N TYR A 157 5.49 14.83 31.37
CA TYR A 157 4.97 13.64 30.70
C TYR A 157 4.97 13.76 29.18
N SER A 158 5.84 14.61 28.64
CA SER A 158 5.83 14.97 27.22
C SER A 158 6.06 13.78 26.29
N ASN A 159 6.96 12.84 26.63
CA ASN A 159 7.20 11.65 25.80
C ASN A 159 6.07 10.64 25.93
N LEU A 160 5.48 10.50 27.12
CA LEU A 160 4.30 9.67 27.35
C LEU A 160 3.08 10.18 26.56
N ILE A 161 2.88 11.49 26.50
CA ILE A 161 1.80 12.10 25.70
C ILE A 161 2.03 11.84 24.21
N LYS A 162 3.27 12.04 23.72
CA LYS A 162 3.62 11.71 22.33
C LYS A 162 3.40 10.23 22.03
N PHE A 163 3.86 9.34 22.92
CA PHE A 163 3.67 7.91 22.80
C PHE A 163 2.19 7.52 22.76
N THR A 164 1.37 8.11 23.64
CA THR A 164 -0.08 7.90 23.67
C THR A 164 -0.72 8.29 22.34
N ARG A 165 -0.33 9.44 21.78
CA ARG A 165 -0.80 9.89 20.45
C ARG A 165 -0.36 8.93 19.33
N TYR A 166 0.91 8.53 19.34
CA TYR A 166 1.46 7.58 18.39
C TYR A 166 0.67 6.26 18.38
N ILE A 167 0.51 5.63 19.55
CA ILE A 167 -0.13 4.32 19.64
C ILE A 167 -1.63 4.40 19.34
N THR A 168 -2.27 5.52 19.68
CA THR A 168 -3.68 5.77 19.32
C THR A 168 -3.87 5.79 17.81
N ILE A 169 -3.05 6.56 17.09
CA ILE A 169 -3.15 6.63 15.63
C ILE A 169 -2.80 5.29 15.00
N TYR A 170 -1.77 4.63 15.52
CA TYR A 170 -1.28 3.36 14.98
C TYR A 170 -2.32 2.23 15.13
N GLU A 171 -2.96 2.11 16.29
CA GLU A 171 -4.00 1.10 16.53
C GLU A 171 -5.30 1.37 15.74
N ASP A 172 -5.54 2.61 15.33
CA ASP A 172 -6.71 3.03 14.53
C ASP A 172 -6.51 2.83 13.01
N ILE A 173 -5.36 2.29 12.57
CA ILE A 173 -5.11 1.97 11.17
C ILE A 173 -5.84 0.67 10.80
N ASP A 174 -6.78 0.77 9.86
CA ASP A 174 -7.34 -0.39 9.18
C ASP A 174 -6.32 -0.90 8.17
N LEU A 175 -5.69 -2.03 8.48
CA LEU A 175 -4.67 -2.66 7.62
C LEU A 175 -5.24 -3.10 6.26
N ILE A 176 -6.49 -3.55 6.19
CA ILE A 176 -7.10 -4.00 4.93
C ILE A 176 -7.33 -2.78 4.03
N ALA A 177 -7.89 -1.71 4.60
CA ALA A 177 -8.09 -0.45 3.89
C ALA A 177 -6.74 0.16 3.47
N LEU A 178 -5.73 0.14 4.34
CA LEU A 178 -4.37 0.63 4.04
C LEU A 178 -3.79 -0.04 2.78
N PHE A 179 -3.90 -1.36 2.65
CA PHE A 179 -3.38 -2.05 1.46
C PHE A 179 -4.13 -1.65 0.18
N SER A 180 -5.44 -1.41 0.25
CA SER A 180 -6.21 -0.86 -0.88
C SER A 180 -5.75 0.54 -1.23
N GLU A 181 -5.65 1.41 -0.23
CA GLU A 181 -5.23 2.81 -0.38
C GLU A 181 -3.83 2.94 -1.00
N VAL A 182 -2.89 2.06 -0.64
CA VAL A 182 -1.55 2.04 -1.24
C VAL A 182 -1.61 1.74 -2.74
N GLY A 183 -2.42 0.77 -3.16
CA GLY A 183 -2.63 0.45 -4.58
C GLY A 183 -3.32 1.58 -5.34
N GLU A 184 -4.35 2.18 -4.74
CA GLU A 184 -5.08 3.32 -5.30
C GLU A 184 -4.18 4.56 -5.42
N PHE A 185 -3.34 4.81 -4.43
CA PHE A 185 -2.39 5.91 -4.46
C PHE A 185 -1.33 5.71 -5.54
N GLU A 186 -0.85 4.48 -5.73
CA GLU A 186 0.08 4.16 -6.80
C GLU A 186 -0.55 4.39 -8.18
N ASP A 187 -1.79 3.93 -8.39
CA ASP A 187 -2.54 4.18 -9.62
C ASP A 187 -2.81 5.68 -9.82
N TYR A 188 -3.09 6.42 -8.74
CA TYR A 188 -3.24 7.88 -8.77
C TYR A 188 -1.95 8.60 -9.19
N ILE A 189 -0.80 8.24 -8.61
CA ILE A 189 0.51 8.78 -9.02
C ILE A 189 0.76 8.48 -10.49
N ARG A 190 0.57 7.22 -10.89
CA ARG A 190 0.78 6.77 -12.27
C ARG A 190 -0.02 7.61 -13.26
N GLU A 191 -1.29 7.85 -12.94
CA GLU A 191 -2.19 8.67 -13.73
C GLU A 191 -1.72 10.13 -13.87
N LYS A 192 -1.11 10.69 -12.82
CA LYS A 192 -0.56 12.06 -12.81
C LYS A 192 0.78 12.21 -13.52
N ILE A 193 1.63 11.18 -13.49
CA ILE A 193 2.96 11.23 -14.11
C ILE A 193 2.96 10.84 -15.60
N PHE A 194 1.83 10.33 -16.13
CA PHE A 194 1.69 10.11 -17.56
C PHE A 194 1.87 11.43 -18.32
N ARG A 195 2.87 11.48 -19.18
CA ARG A 195 3.20 12.67 -19.98
C ARG A 195 2.31 12.81 -21.21
N ASN A 196 1.76 11.70 -21.68
CA ASN A 196 0.93 11.65 -22.88
C ASN A 196 0.12 10.34 -22.95
N ASP A 197 -0.85 10.31 -23.87
CA ASP A 197 -1.71 9.14 -24.08
C ASP A 197 -0.97 7.88 -24.52
N LYS A 198 0.24 7.99 -25.09
CA LYS A 198 1.00 6.80 -25.52
C LYS A 198 1.55 6.04 -24.33
N GLU A 199 2.08 6.74 -23.33
CA GLU A 199 2.52 6.13 -22.08
C GLU A 199 1.33 5.45 -21.38
N ARG A 200 0.21 6.15 -21.25
CA ARG A 200 -1.03 5.62 -20.68
C ARG A 200 -1.52 4.39 -21.44
N THR A 201 -1.51 4.44 -22.76
CA THR A 201 -1.98 3.33 -23.61
C THR A 201 -1.07 2.12 -23.50
N LEU A 202 0.26 2.30 -23.56
CA LEU A 202 1.19 1.19 -23.41
C LEU A 202 1.00 0.50 -22.05
N TYR A 203 0.88 1.27 -20.97
CA TYR A 203 0.69 0.70 -19.63
C TYR A 203 -0.59 -0.14 -19.54
N ASN A 204 -1.72 0.40 -20.01
CA ASN A 204 -2.99 -0.31 -19.94
C ASN A 204 -3.02 -1.55 -20.84
N LEU A 205 -2.38 -1.51 -22.03
CA LEU A 205 -2.26 -2.69 -22.90
C LEU A 205 -1.36 -3.76 -22.27
N THR A 206 -0.24 -3.37 -21.64
CA THR A 206 0.62 -4.31 -20.90
C THR A 206 -0.13 -4.94 -19.74
N ARG A 207 -0.85 -4.14 -18.92
CA ARG A 207 -1.67 -4.65 -17.81
C ARG A 207 -2.77 -5.58 -18.32
N THR A 208 -3.42 -5.23 -19.43
CA THR A 208 -4.42 -6.09 -20.11
C THR A 208 -3.83 -7.44 -20.50
N ALA A 209 -2.67 -7.47 -21.16
CA ALA A 209 -2.03 -8.73 -21.54
C ALA A 209 -1.69 -9.59 -20.30
N ARG A 210 -1.21 -8.99 -19.20
CA ARG A 210 -0.98 -9.71 -17.93
C ARG A 210 -2.28 -10.25 -17.32
N THR A 211 -3.35 -9.47 -17.33
CA THR A 211 -4.66 -9.90 -16.82
C THR A 211 -5.24 -11.05 -17.65
N ILE A 212 -5.08 -11.02 -18.98
CA ILE A 212 -5.48 -12.13 -19.85
C ILE A 212 -4.63 -13.37 -19.55
N LYS A 213 -3.31 -13.23 -19.33
CA LYS A 213 -2.46 -14.35 -18.90
C LYS A 213 -2.99 -15.00 -17.62
N LYS A 214 -3.26 -14.20 -16.59
CA LYS A 214 -3.83 -14.66 -15.32
C LYS A 214 -5.19 -15.36 -15.50
N LEU A 215 -6.02 -14.89 -16.43
CA LEU A 215 -7.29 -15.55 -16.75
C LEU A 215 -7.05 -16.99 -17.26
N PHE A 216 -6.12 -17.19 -18.19
CA PHE A 216 -5.77 -18.54 -18.68
C PHE A 216 -5.10 -19.41 -17.60
N GLU A 217 -4.37 -18.79 -16.68
CA GLU A 217 -3.75 -19.46 -15.53
C GLU A 217 -4.72 -19.75 -14.39
N ILE A 218 -5.94 -19.21 -14.43
CA ILE A 218 -6.94 -19.33 -13.35
C ILE A 218 -6.42 -18.68 -12.05
N SER A 219 -5.77 -17.52 -12.18
CA SER A 219 -5.10 -16.79 -11.10
C SER A 219 -5.57 -15.33 -10.98
N LEU A 220 -6.78 -15.02 -11.48
CA LEU A 220 -7.37 -13.68 -11.37
C LEU A 220 -7.75 -13.32 -9.93
N SER A 221 -7.40 -12.10 -9.51
CA SER A 221 -7.89 -11.49 -8.28
C SER A 221 -9.13 -10.63 -8.51
N ASN A 222 -9.78 -10.20 -7.43
CA ASN A 222 -10.85 -9.18 -7.49
C ASN A 222 -10.34 -7.86 -8.10
N THR A 223 -9.11 -7.46 -7.78
CA THR A 223 -8.49 -6.25 -8.35
C THR A 223 -8.23 -6.36 -9.85
N ASP A 224 -7.94 -7.57 -10.37
CA ASP A 224 -7.84 -7.82 -11.80
C ASP A 224 -9.23 -7.72 -12.47
N TYR A 225 -10.28 -8.18 -11.80
CA TYR A 225 -11.66 -8.06 -12.28
C TYR A 225 -12.11 -6.59 -12.39
N ASP A 226 -11.85 -5.79 -11.36
CA ASP A 226 -12.16 -4.35 -11.36
C ASP A 226 -11.42 -3.61 -12.48
N PHE A 227 -10.19 -4.02 -12.79
CA PHE A 227 -9.45 -3.52 -13.93
C PHE A 227 -10.14 -3.87 -15.26
N ILE A 228 -10.60 -5.12 -15.45
CA ILE A 228 -11.33 -5.52 -16.67
C ILE A 228 -12.55 -4.64 -16.89
N ILE A 229 -13.36 -4.43 -15.84
CA ILE A 229 -14.59 -3.64 -15.92
C ILE A 229 -14.29 -2.17 -16.21
N SER A 230 -13.36 -1.56 -15.46
CA SER A 230 -13.04 -0.13 -15.59
C SER A 230 -12.25 0.22 -16.85
N LYS A 231 -11.52 -0.74 -17.43
CA LYS A 231 -10.60 -0.52 -18.56
C LYS A 231 -10.96 -1.35 -19.79
N LYS A 232 -12.23 -1.75 -19.95
CA LYS A 232 -12.75 -2.59 -21.05
C LYS A 232 -12.26 -2.20 -22.46
N LYS A 233 -12.12 -0.90 -22.74
CA LYS A 233 -11.61 -0.42 -24.04
C LYS A 233 -10.22 -0.95 -24.41
N TYR A 234 -9.38 -1.27 -23.43
CA TYR A 234 -8.03 -1.78 -23.66
C TYR A 234 -7.98 -3.28 -23.96
N PHE A 235 -9.11 -3.98 -23.81
CA PHE A 235 -9.29 -5.37 -24.25
C PHE A 235 -9.69 -5.47 -25.73
N ASP A 236 -9.81 -4.34 -26.43
CA ASP A 236 -10.06 -4.32 -27.87
C ASP A 236 -8.81 -4.71 -28.67
N ARG A 237 -8.94 -5.80 -29.44
CA ARG A 237 -7.89 -6.30 -30.35
C ARG A 237 -7.45 -5.25 -31.37
N ALA A 238 -8.38 -4.44 -31.89
CA ALA A 238 -8.06 -3.42 -32.89
C ALA A 238 -7.12 -2.37 -32.31
N LEU A 239 -7.44 -1.86 -31.11
CA LEU A 239 -6.59 -0.90 -30.39
C LEU A 239 -5.18 -1.44 -30.17
N LEU A 240 -5.06 -2.69 -29.71
CA LEU A 240 -3.77 -3.34 -29.49
C LEU A 240 -2.96 -3.46 -30.80
N SER A 241 -3.59 -3.96 -31.87
CA SER A 241 -2.92 -4.17 -33.16
C SER A 241 -2.46 -2.86 -33.79
N GLU A 242 -3.30 -1.83 -33.76
CA GLU A 242 -2.96 -0.50 -34.27
C GLU A 242 -1.82 0.13 -33.48
N PHE A 243 -1.87 0.03 -32.15
CA PHE A 243 -0.82 0.57 -31.28
C PHE A 243 0.54 -0.09 -31.57
N ILE A 244 0.58 -1.42 -31.65
CA ILE A 244 1.81 -2.15 -31.96
C ILE A 244 2.31 -1.79 -33.35
N LYS A 245 1.48 -1.84 -34.39
CA LYS A 245 1.88 -1.51 -35.77
C LYS A 245 2.47 -0.09 -35.86
N LYS A 246 1.79 0.89 -35.26
CA LYS A 246 2.21 2.30 -35.28
C LYS A 246 3.56 2.51 -34.60
N ASN A 247 3.77 1.88 -33.45
CA ASN A 247 5.03 2.03 -32.70
C ASN A 247 6.16 1.16 -33.27
N TYR A 248 5.86 -0.05 -33.74
CA TYR A 248 6.81 -0.92 -34.42
C TYR A 248 7.38 -0.25 -35.68
N LEU A 249 6.54 0.36 -36.52
CA LEU A 249 6.97 1.13 -37.69
C LEU A 249 7.85 2.34 -37.30
N LYS A 250 7.60 2.95 -36.14
CA LYS A 250 8.35 4.10 -35.65
C LYS A 250 9.71 3.74 -35.05
N TYR A 251 9.85 2.55 -34.47
CA TYR A 251 11.07 2.11 -33.76
C TYR A 251 11.82 0.95 -34.47
N LYS A 252 11.49 0.72 -35.76
CA LYS A 252 11.82 -0.39 -36.68
C LYS A 252 13.31 -0.83 -36.82
N GLY A 253 14.22 -0.42 -35.95
CA GLY A 253 15.63 -0.82 -35.96
C GLY A 253 16.24 -1.19 -34.60
N ARG A 254 15.48 -1.25 -33.50
CA ARG A 254 16.05 -1.52 -32.14
C ARG A 254 15.10 -2.28 -31.19
N ILE A 255 14.27 -3.17 -31.70
CA ILE A 255 13.55 -4.14 -30.87
C ILE A 255 14.15 -5.50 -31.22
N PRO A 256 14.88 -6.15 -30.30
CA PRO A 256 15.40 -7.49 -30.57
C PRO A 256 14.21 -8.43 -30.83
N ALA A 257 14.39 -9.30 -31.82
CA ALA A 257 13.47 -10.36 -32.17
C ALA A 257 13.19 -11.28 -30.98
#